data_AF-A0A8X6SWW5-F1
#
_entry.id   AF-A0A8X6SWW5-F1
#
_cell.length_a   1.000
_cell.length_b   1.000
_cell.length_c   1.000
_cell.angle_alpha   90.00
_cell.angle_beta   90.00
_cell.angle_gamma   90.00
#
_symmetry.space_group_name_H-M   'P 1'
#
loop_
_entity.id
_entity.type
_entity.pdbx_description
1 polymer ?
#
loop_
_entity_poly.entity_id
_entity_poly.type
_entity_poly.pdbx_seq_one_letter_code
_entity_poly.pdbx_strand_id
1 'polypeptide(L)'
;MLKTFVGNRVATIQHLTNAEQWHHVSSEQNPADLVSRGLDPSSLHNNSLWWNEPTFLATKDFPERNILSSERERERERERERESD
;
A
#
# COMPACT_ATOMS: atom_id res chain seq x y z
N MET A 1 -10.98 9.16 19.42
CA MET A 1 -10.89 10.11 18.28
C MET A 1 -10.24 9.49 17.04
N LEU A 2 -9.03 8.92 17.10
CA LEU A 2 -8.40 8.30 15.91
C LEU A 2 -9.26 7.20 15.24
N LYS A 3 -9.91 6.32 16.03
CA LYS A 3 -10.73 5.21 15.48
C LYS A 3 -11.87 5.69 14.56
N THR A 4 -12.60 6.73 14.97
CA THR A 4 -13.70 7.31 14.16
C THR A 4 -13.18 8.02 12.92
N PHE A 5 -12.09 8.78 13.05
CA PHE A 5 -11.47 9.47 11.92
C PHE A 5 -10.96 8.48 10.86
N VAL A 6 -10.25 7.44 11.29
CA VAL A 6 -9.75 6.38 10.39
C VAL A 6 -10.92 5.64 9.75
N GLY A 7 -11.93 5.23 10.53
CA GLY A 7 -13.12 4.56 10.01
C GLY A 7 -13.85 5.36 8.93
N ASN A 8 -14.07 6.66 9.18
CA ASN A 8 -14.71 7.54 8.21
C ASN A 8 -13.91 7.63 6.90
N ARG A 9 -12.57 7.77 6.97
CA ARG A 9 -11.74 7.84 5.76
C ARG A 9 -11.70 6.52 4.99
N VAL A 10 -11.61 5.39 5.69
CA VAL A 10 -11.67 4.07 5.07
C VAL A 10 -12.98 3.89 4.32
N ALA A 11 -14.11 4.22 4.96
CA ALA A 11 -15.43 4.16 4.33
C ALA A 11 -15.52 5.07 3.09
N THR A 12 -15.01 6.30 3.17
CA THR A 12 -14.97 7.21 2.02
C THR A 12 -14.15 6.64 0.86
N ILE A 13 -12.96 6.08 1.11
CA ILE A 13 -12.11 5.51 0.06
C ILE A 13 -12.79 4.30 -0.58
N GLN A 14 -13.37 3.40 0.22
CA GLN A 14 -14.12 2.24 -0.28
C GLN A 14 -15.38 2.64 -1.06
N HIS A 15 -16.00 3.77 -0.74
CA HIS A 15 -17.15 4.28 -1.49
C HIS A 15 -16.76 4.89 -2.84
N LEU A 16 -15.59 5.54 -2.91
CA LEU A 16 -15.13 6.27 -4.10
C LEU A 16 -14.33 5.42 -5.09
N THR A 17 -13.92 4.21 -4.71
CA THR A 17 -13.03 3.37 -5.51
C THR A 17 -13.46 1.91 -5.50
N ASN A 18 -13.21 1.21 -6.60
CA ASN A 18 -13.41 -0.24 -6.69
C ASN A 18 -12.15 -0.96 -6.19
N ALA A 19 -12.33 -2.14 -5.58
CA ALA A 19 -11.23 -2.95 -5.10
C ALA A 19 -10.26 -3.35 -6.23
N GLU A 20 -10.77 -3.46 -7.46
CA GLU A 20 -10.00 -3.76 -8.66
C GLU A 20 -9.05 -2.63 -9.08
N GLN A 21 -9.18 -1.44 -8.51
CA GLN A 21 -8.25 -0.33 -8.74
C GLN A 21 -7.09 -0.33 -7.74
N TRP A 22 -7.11 -1.19 -6.73
CA TRP A 22 -6.10 -1.20 -5.68
C TRP A 22 -4.99 -2.18 -6.06
N HIS A 23 -3.77 -1.68 -6.09
CA HIS A 23 -2.56 -2.44 -6.41
C HIS A 23 -1.54 -2.30 -5.28
N HIS A 24 -0.87 -3.41 -4.97
CA HIS A 24 0.27 -3.35 -4.06
C HIS A 24 1.45 -2.70 -4.77
N VAL A 25 2.00 -1.65 -4.17
CA VAL A 25 3.24 -1.00 -4.61
C VAL A 25 4.33 -1.40 -3.61
N SER A 26 5.46 -1.91 -4.10
CA SER A 26 6.57 -2.28 -3.22
C SER A 26 7.13 -1.04 -2.52
N SER A 27 7.78 -1.23 -1.37
CA SER A 27 8.31 -0.10 -0.57
C SER A 27 9.28 0.76 -1.39
N GLU A 28 10.10 0.14 -2.23
CA GLU A 28 11.10 0.79 -3.08
C GLU A 28 10.50 1.69 -4.16
N GLN A 29 9.23 1.46 -4.52
CA GLN A 29 8.51 2.24 -5.53
C GLN A 29 7.49 3.21 -4.92
N ASN A 30 7.35 3.24 -3.59
CA ASN A 30 6.40 4.08 -2.89
C ASN A 30 7.07 5.36 -2.33
N PRO A 31 6.87 6.55 -2.93
CA PRO A 31 7.47 7.77 -2.43
C PRO A 31 7.03 8.12 -0.99
N ALA A 32 5.83 7.72 -0.56
CA ALA A 32 5.37 7.96 0.80
C ALA A 32 6.16 7.15 1.85
N ASP A 33 6.73 6.01 1.46
CA ASP A 33 7.57 5.18 2.33
C ASP A 33 8.87 5.91 2.72
N LEU A 34 9.44 6.73 1.82
CA LEU A 34 10.64 7.52 2.09
C LEU A 34 10.44 8.45 3.30
N VAL A 35 9.34 9.20 3.30
CA VAL A 35 9.07 10.18 4.35
C VAL A 35 8.58 9.50 5.63
N SER A 36 7.77 8.43 5.53
CA SER A 36 7.29 7.71 6.71
C SER A 36 8.41 6.98 7.46
N ARG A 37 9.49 6.58 6.77
CA ARG A 37 10.71 6.02 7.38
C ARG A 37 11.68 7.08 7.92
N GLY A 38 11.39 8.36 7.70
CA GLY A 38 12.21 9.46 8.21
C GLY A 38 13.43 9.76 7.35
N LEU A 39 13.31 9.71 6.02
CA LEU A 39 14.35 10.22 5.12
C LEU A 39 14.71 11.67 5.50
N ASP A 40 16.00 11.93 5.61
CA ASP A 40 16.50 13.27 5.92
C ASP A 40 16.05 14.29 4.85
N PRO A 41 15.58 15.50 5.24
CA PRO A 41 15.11 16.51 4.30
C PRO A 41 16.12 16.90 3.22
N SER A 42 17.42 16.90 3.54
CA SER A 42 18.47 17.21 2.54
C SER A 42 18.60 16.10 1.49
N SER A 43 18.34 14.86 1.88
CA SER A 43 18.32 13.71 0.98
C SER A 43 17.05 13.68 0.12
N LEU A 44 15.92 14.16 0.66
CA LEU A 44 14.67 14.28 -0.08
C LEU A 44 14.78 15.29 -1.25
N HIS A 45 15.55 16.37 -1.08
CA HIS A 45 15.73 17.39 -2.12
C HIS A 45 16.24 16.80 -3.45
N ASN A 46 17.14 15.81 -3.38
CA ASN A 46 17.72 15.16 -4.56
C ASN A 46 17.05 13.82 -4.90
N ASN A 47 15.91 13.47 -4.28
CA ASN A 47 15.28 12.18 -4.46
C ASN A 47 14.35 12.16 -5.69
N SER A 48 14.76 11.45 -6.74
CA SER A 48 13.97 11.38 -7.97
C SER A 48 12.63 10.66 -7.81
N LEU A 49 12.54 9.66 -6.94
CA LEU A 49 11.30 8.92 -6.69
C LEU A 49 10.21 9.80 -6.05
N TRP A 50 10.59 10.77 -5.21
CA TRP A 50 9.65 11.70 -4.58
C TRP A 50 9.15 12.77 -5.56
N TRP A 51 10.06 13.36 -6.34
CA TRP A 51 9.74 14.48 -7.23
C TRP A 51 9.19 14.06 -8.59
N ASN A 52 9.44 12.82 -9.02
CA ASN A 52 8.94 12.28 -10.27
C ASN A 52 7.90 11.19 -10.02
N GLU A 53 7.04 10.96 -10.99
CA GLU A 53 6.07 9.86 -10.92
C GLU A 53 6.78 8.49 -11.06
N PRO A 54 6.41 7.49 -10.26
CA PRO A 54 6.80 6.11 -10.52
C PRO A 54 6.36 5.65 -11.91
N THR A 55 7.20 4.89 -12.60
CA THR A 55 6.97 4.46 -13.99
C THR A 55 5.61 3.77 -14.18
N PHE A 56 5.18 2.96 -13.22
CA PHE A 56 3.91 2.24 -13.28
C PHE A 56 2.68 3.16 -13.34
N LEU A 57 2.77 4.38 -12.79
CA LEU A 57 1.69 5.38 -12.90
C LEU A 57 1.66 6.00 -14.30
N ALA A 58 2.84 6.33 -14.84
CA ALA A 58 2.97 6.95 -16.16
C ALA A 58 2.50 6.02 -17.28
N THR A 59 2.92 4.75 -17.22
CA THR A 59 2.62 3.75 -18.26
C THR A 59 1.28 3.05 -18.05
N LYS A 60 0.67 3.21 -16.87
CA LYS A 60 -0.49 2.41 -16.39
C LYS A 60 -0.21 0.91 -16.37
N ASP A 61 1.06 0.54 -16.30
CA ASP A 61 1.53 -0.83 -16.16
C ASP A 61 1.69 -1.14 -14.67
N PHE A 62 0.56 -1.38 -14.01
CA PHE A 62 0.54 -1.63 -12.57
C PHE A 62 1.09 -3.02 -12.24
N PRO A 63 1.78 -3.17 -11.09
CA PRO A 63 2.22 -4.48 -10.62
C PRO A 63 1.06 -5.47 -10.59
N GLU A 64 1.32 -6.70 -11.06
CA GLU A 64 0.31 -7.76 -11.07
C GLU A 64 -0.23 -8.03 -9.67
N ARG A 65 -1.55 -8.15 -9.57
CA ARG A 65 -2.20 -8.55 -8.32
C ARG A 65 -2.07 -10.06 -8.17
N ASN A 66 -1.11 -10.52 -7.38
CA ASN A 66 -1.04 -11.94 -7.00
C ASN A 66 -2.09 -12.26 -5.93
N ILE A 67 -3.36 -12.30 -6.35
CA ILE A 67 -4.51 -12.58 -5.46
C ILE A 67 -4.33 -13.96 -4.81
N LEU A 68 -3.93 -14.95 -5.60
CA LEU A 68 -3.80 -16.33 -5.14
C LEU A 68 -2.72 -16.52 -4.07
N SER A 69 -1.57 -15.83 -4.15
CA SER A 69 -0.58 -15.88 -3.06
C SER A 69 -1.13 -15.23 -1.80
N SER A 70 -1.81 -14.08 -1.94
CA SER A 70 -2.36 -13.34 -0.79
C SER A 70 -3.50 -14.11 -0.09
N GLU A 71 -4.34 -14.83 -0.83
CA GLU A 71 -5.39 -15.69 -0.27
C GLU A 71 -4.81 -16.89 0.46
N ARG A 72 -3.81 -17.55 -0.14
CA ARG A 72 -3.11 -18.68 0.49
C ARG A 72 -2.39 -18.29 1.77
N GLU A 73 -1.77 -17.11 1.81
CA GLU A 73 -1.14 -16.60 3.04
C GLU A 73 -2.17 -16.30 4.14
N ARG A 74 -3.28 -15.66 3.79
CA ARG A 74 -4.38 -15.40 4.72
C ARG A 74 -5.02 -16.68 5.25
N GLU A 75 -5.15 -17.70 4.41
CA GLU A 75 -5.67 -19.00 4.84
C GLU A 75 -4.72 -19.68 5.84
N ARG A 76 -3.42 -19.70 5.54
CA ARG A 76 -2.40 -20.21 6.46
C ARG A 76 -2.36 -19.46 7.80
N GLU A 77 -2.55 -18.15 7.78
CA GLU A 77 -2.59 -17.34 9.01
C GLU A 77 -3.81 -17.70 9.86
N ARG A 78 -4.99 -17.83 9.22
CA ARG A 78 -6.23 -18.27 9.91
C ARG A 78 -6.12 -19.68 10.49
N GLU A 79 -5.42 -20.59 9.82
CA GLU A 79 -5.17 -21.94 10.35
C GLU A 79 -4.29 -21.89 11.62
N ARG A 80 -3.23 -21.09 11.61
CA ARG A 80 -2.36 -20.91 12.78
C ARG A 80 -3.09 -20.30 13.98
N GLU A 81 -3.98 -19.34 13.74
CA GLU A 81 -4.80 -18.75 14.81
C GLU A 81 -5.75 -19.78 15.42
N ARG A 82 -6.39 -20.62 14.60
CA ARG A 82 -7.28 -21.71 15.09
C ARG A 82 -6.55 -22.79 15.87
N GLU A 83 -5.29 -23.05 15.55
CA GLU A 83 -4.45 -24.03 16.26
C GLU A 83 -3.86 -23.47 17.57
N SER A 84 -3.98 -22.17 17.83
CA SER A 84 -3.48 -21.50 19.04
C SER A 84 -4.53 -21.33 20.15
N ASP A 85 -5.81 -21.58 19.84
CA ASP A 85 -6.95 -21.57 20.78
C ASP A 85 -7.24 -22.98 21.33
#